data_AF-A0A2K9JZJ8-F1
#
_entry.id   AF-A0A2K9JZJ8-F1
#
_cell.length_a   1.000
_cell.length_b   1.000
_cell.length_c   1.000
_cell.angle_alpha   90.00
_cell.angle_beta   90.00
_cell.angle_gamma   90.00
#
_symmetry.space_group_name_H-M   'P 1'
#
loop_
_entity.id
_entity.type
_entity.pdbx_description
1 polymer ?
#
loop_
_entity_poly.entity_id
_entity_poly.type
_entity_poly.pdbx_seq_one_letter_code
_entity_poly.pdbx_strand_id
1 'polypeptide(L)'
;MKQVGKGVGFSLLSPLIVGGVLGIYYSFTLGRSEMFFNLLLSAISNAYIVGLAMCLFVVPGYILMFRYNKVQYGGLLTLGLLGGAVFSYLFAAQSGVGFIVNALMSMLAAGLFLFGLRAGHRKTE
;
A
#
# COMPACT_ATOMS: atom_id res chain seq x y z
N MET A 1 13.13 -8.75 13.74
CA MET A 1 11.75 -9.17 13.37
C MET A 1 10.65 -8.25 13.91
N LYS A 2 10.71 -7.76 15.17
CA LYS A 2 9.69 -6.85 15.75
C LYS A 2 9.48 -5.54 14.96
N GLN A 3 10.52 -5.01 14.31
CA GLN A 3 10.43 -3.79 13.49
C GLN A 3 9.73 -4.02 12.14
N VAL A 4 9.92 -5.20 11.52
CA VAL A 4 9.23 -5.57 10.27
C VAL A 4 7.72 -5.68 10.50
N GLY A 5 7.30 -6.32 11.60
CA GLY A 5 5.89 -6.40 11.97
C GLY A 5 5.23 -5.03 12.19
N LYS A 6 5.95 -4.08 12.81
CA LYS A 6 5.48 -2.69 12.94
C LYS A 6 5.36 -1.99 11.58
N GLY A 7 6.34 -2.18 10.69
CA GLY A 7 6.29 -1.68 9.32
C GLY A 7 5.09 -2.22 8.53
N VAL A 8 4.79 -3.51 8.66
CA VAL A 8 3.59 -4.10 8.02
C VAL A 8 2.32 -3.51 8.62
N GLY A 9 2.26 -3.30 9.93
CA GLY A 9 1.13 -2.61 10.58
C GLY A 9 0.87 -1.21 10.01
N PHE A 10 1.93 -0.41 9.78
CA PHE A 10 1.78 0.90 9.14
C PHE A 10 1.31 0.80 7.68
N SER A 11 1.71 -0.24 6.96
CA SER A 11 1.30 -0.44 5.57
C SER A 11 -0.20 -0.73 5.41
N LEU A 12 -0.83 -1.33 6.44
CA LEU A 12 -2.28 -1.57 6.49
C LEU A 12 -3.10 -0.28 6.64
N LEU A 13 -2.47 0.86 6.94
CA LEU A 13 -3.14 2.16 6.91
C LEU A 13 -3.31 2.69 5.48
N SER A 14 -2.58 2.14 4.51
CA SER A 14 -2.62 2.64 3.14
C SER A 14 -4.03 2.62 2.51
N PRO A 15 -4.85 1.57 2.66
CA PRO A 15 -6.22 1.58 2.13
C PRO A 15 -7.09 2.68 2.72
N LEU A 16 -6.91 2.97 4.01
CA LEU A 16 -7.63 4.03 4.69
C LEU A 16 -7.21 5.41 4.18
N ILE A 17 -5.91 5.62 3.97
CA ILE A 17 -5.37 6.88 3.47
C ILE A 17 -5.80 7.11 2.02
N VAL A 18 -5.61 6.13 1.14
CA VAL A 18 -5.95 6.26 -0.28
C VAL A 18 -7.47 6.37 -0.46
N GLY A 19 -8.25 5.52 0.21
CA GLY A 19 -9.70 5.59 0.18
C GLY A 19 -10.25 6.90 0.75
N GLY A 20 -9.67 7.39 1.84
CA GLY A 20 -10.03 8.67 2.44
C GLY A 20 -9.71 9.87 1.57
N VAL A 21 -8.50 9.94 0.99
CA VAL A 21 -8.08 11.04 0.11
C VAL A 21 -8.91 11.07 -1.17
N LEU A 22 -9.11 9.91 -1.81
CA LEU A 22 -9.96 9.83 -3.01
C LEU A 22 -11.43 10.12 -2.68
N GLY A 23 -11.92 9.61 -1.56
CA GLY A 23 -13.26 9.91 -1.06
C GLY A 23 -13.48 11.40 -0.87
N ILE A 24 -12.55 12.09 -0.20
CA ILE A 24 -12.62 13.55 0.00
C ILE A 24 -12.58 14.26 -1.35
N TYR A 25 -11.61 13.92 -2.20
CA TYR A 25 -11.44 14.53 -3.51
C TYR A 25 -12.73 14.47 -4.33
N TYR A 26 -13.32 13.28 -4.48
CA TYR A 26 -14.53 13.11 -5.28
C TYR A 26 -15.78 13.67 -4.60
N SER A 27 -15.87 13.60 -3.27
CA SER A 27 -16.99 14.18 -2.52
C SER A 27 -17.05 15.71 -2.66
N PHE A 28 -15.90 16.39 -2.60
CA PHE A 28 -15.81 17.84 -2.79
C PHE A 28 -15.94 18.28 -4.24
N THR A 29 -15.37 17.53 -5.19
CA THR A 29 -15.41 17.89 -6.62
C THR A 29 -16.76 17.62 -7.28
N LEU A 30 -17.46 16.54 -6.89
CA LEU A 30 -18.75 16.13 -7.47
C LEU A 30 -19.95 16.47 -6.58
N GLY A 31 -19.73 16.99 -5.37
CA GLY A 31 -20.80 17.39 -4.44
C GLY A 31 -21.63 16.23 -3.90
N ARG A 32 -21.14 14.98 -3.97
CA ARG A 32 -21.86 13.78 -3.50
C ARG A 32 -21.15 13.17 -2.29
N SER A 33 -21.66 13.48 -1.10
CA SER A 33 -21.14 12.96 0.18
C SER A 33 -21.15 11.43 0.29
N GLU A 34 -22.11 10.76 -0.36
CA GLU A 34 -22.23 9.29 -0.40
C GLU A 34 -21.05 8.61 -1.11
N MET A 35 -20.39 9.31 -2.04
CA MET A 35 -19.21 8.78 -2.74
C MET A 35 -18.02 8.57 -1.80
N PHE A 36 -17.93 9.36 -0.71
CA PHE A 36 -16.85 9.21 0.27
C PHE A 36 -16.87 7.82 0.89
N PHE A 37 -18.00 7.42 1.46
CA PHE A 37 -18.12 6.13 2.13
C PHE A 37 -18.01 4.97 1.14
N ASN A 38 -18.56 5.09 -0.06
CA ASN A 38 -18.43 4.05 -1.09
C ASN A 38 -16.98 3.82 -1.51
N LEU A 39 -16.20 4.88 -1.72
CA LEU A 39 -14.78 4.75 -2.08
C LEU A 39 -13.93 4.24 -0.92
N LEU A 40 -14.23 4.69 0.31
CA LEU A 40 -13.54 4.22 1.50
C LEU A 40 -13.80 2.73 1.75
N LEU A 41 -15.07 2.31 1.70
CA LEU A 41 -15.46 0.90 1.85
C LEU A 41 -14.88 0.04 0.72
N SER A 42 -14.86 0.55 -0.51
CA SER A 42 -14.24 -0.16 -1.63
C SER A 42 -12.73 -0.33 -1.44
N ALA A 43 -12.02 0.69 -0.95
CA ALA A 43 -10.59 0.61 -0.68
C ALA A 43 -10.29 -0.40 0.45
N ILE A 44 -11.10 -0.39 1.51
CA ILE A 44 -11.01 -1.37 2.61
C ILE A 44 -11.30 -2.78 2.11
N SER A 45 -12.34 -2.95 1.29
CA SER A 45 -12.67 -4.23 0.67
C SER A 45 -11.50 -4.77 -0.16
N ASN A 46 -10.75 -3.89 -0.84
CA ASN A 46 -9.57 -4.26 -1.63
C ASN A 46 -8.26 -4.31 -0.83
N ALA A 47 -8.28 -4.12 0.50
CA ALA A 47 -7.08 -4.12 1.33
C ALA A 47 -6.32 -5.47 1.29
N TYR A 48 -7.00 -6.58 0.99
CA TYR A 48 -6.36 -7.89 0.85
C TYR A 48 -5.31 -7.91 -0.29
N ILE A 49 -5.53 -7.14 -1.37
CA ILE A 49 -4.60 -7.04 -2.50
C ILE A 49 -3.26 -6.45 -2.04
N VAL A 50 -3.32 -5.43 -1.18
CA VAL A 50 -2.15 -4.79 -0.58
C VAL A 50 -1.43 -5.75 0.36
N GLY A 51 -2.20 -6.49 1.17
CA GLY A 51 -1.64 -7.51 2.06
C GLY A 51 -0.87 -8.60 1.31
N LEU A 52 -1.41 -9.06 0.19
CA LEU A 52 -0.75 -10.05 -0.68
C LEU A 52 0.47 -9.46 -1.38
N ALA A 53 0.38 -8.24 -1.92
CA ALA A 53 1.51 -7.52 -2.52
C ALA A 53 2.65 -7.35 -1.51
N MET A 54 2.31 -7.03 -0.26
CA MET A 54 3.27 -6.91 0.83
C MET A 54 3.96 -8.23 1.16
N CYS A 55 3.17 -9.28 1.34
CA CYS A 55 3.67 -10.58 1.76
C CYS A 55 4.56 -11.23 0.71
N LEU A 56 4.19 -11.12 -0.57
CA LEU A 56 4.81 -11.88 -1.66
C LEU A 56 5.88 -11.09 -2.43
N PHE A 57 5.83 -9.75 -2.43
CA PHE A 57 6.80 -8.92 -3.16
C PHE A 57 7.60 -7.99 -2.24
N VAL A 58 6.93 -7.12 -1.47
CA VAL A 58 7.61 -6.01 -0.79
C VAL A 58 8.48 -6.47 0.38
N VAL A 59 7.94 -7.30 1.28
CA VAL A 59 8.69 -7.84 2.43
C VAL A 59 9.84 -8.76 2.01
N PRO A 60 9.64 -9.78 1.15
CA PRO A 60 10.74 -10.61 0.68
C PRO A 60 11.75 -9.80 -0.16
N GLY A 61 11.29 -8.88 -0.99
CA GLY A 61 12.15 -7.97 -1.74
C GLY A 61 13.02 -7.11 -0.84
N TYR A 62 12.47 -6.60 0.27
CA TYR A 62 13.24 -5.90 1.31
C TYR A 62 14.28 -6.79 1.97
N ILE A 63 13.92 -8.00 2.39
CA ILE A 63 14.85 -8.94 3.03
C ILE A 63 16.01 -9.27 2.10
N LEU A 64 15.72 -9.47 0.81
CA LEU A 64 16.72 -9.77 -0.21
C LEU A 64 17.64 -8.56 -0.41
N MET A 65 17.10 -7.36 -0.63
CA MET A 65 17.91 -6.14 -0.79
C MET A 65 18.73 -5.79 0.45
N PHE A 66 18.20 -6.09 1.64
CA PHE A 66 18.91 -5.94 2.90
C PHE A 66 20.11 -6.90 2.98
N ARG A 67 19.95 -8.15 2.52
CA ARG A 67 21.04 -9.14 2.48
C ARG A 67 22.13 -8.80 1.47
N TYR A 68 21.79 -8.14 0.35
CA TYR A 68 22.74 -7.70 -0.69
C TYR A 68 23.23 -6.24 -0.52
N ASN A 69 23.01 -5.66 0.66
CA ASN A 69 23.65 -4.42 1.15
C ASN A 69 23.30 -3.10 0.42
N LYS A 70 22.32 -3.09 -0.50
CA LYS A 70 21.80 -1.85 -1.11
C LYS A 70 20.27 -1.84 -1.10
N VAL A 71 19.69 -1.36 0.00
CA VAL A 71 18.23 -1.12 0.06
C VAL A 71 17.88 0.05 -0.85
N GLN A 72 17.46 -0.26 -2.08
CA GLN A 72 16.97 0.74 -3.03
C GLN A 72 15.49 1.02 -2.74
N TYR A 73 15.22 2.19 -2.15
CA TYR A 73 13.85 2.63 -1.85
C TYR A 73 12.94 2.65 -3.08
N GLY A 74 13.45 3.12 -4.22
CA GLY A 74 12.72 3.07 -5.49
C GLY A 74 12.40 1.65 -5.95
N GLY A 75 13.31 0.69 -5.70
CA GLY A 75 13.08 -0.73 -5.96
C GLY A 75 11.95 -1.31 -5.12
N LEU A 76 11.85 -0.92 -3.84
CA LEU A 76 10.75 -1.37 -2.99
C LEU A 76 9.40 -0.78 -3.40
N LEU A 77 9.39 0.51 -3.76
CA LEU A 77 8.17 1.18 -4.21
C LEU A 77 7.66 0.60 -5.52
N THR A 78 8.57 0.31 -6.46
CA THR A 78 8.22 -0.34 -7.73
C THR A 78 7.73 -1.78 -7.52
N LEU A 79 8.34 -2.54 -6.60
CA LEU A 79 7.82 -3.86 -6.20
C LEU A 79 6.43 -3.78 -5.57
N GLY A 80 6.15 -2.77 -4.74
CA GLY A 80 4.81 -2.52 -4.19
C GLY A 80 3.79 -2.19 -5.28
N LEU A 81 4.15 -1.32 -6.22
CA LEU A 81 3.31 -0.95 -7.36
C LEU A 81 3.03 -2.16 -8.26
N LEU A 82 4.07 -2.91 -8.64
CA LEU A 82 3.95 -4.10 -9.48
C LEU A 82 3.18 -5.21 -8.78
N GLY A 83 3.43 -5.46 -7.50
CA GLY A 83 2.67 -6.42 -6.70
C GLY A 83 1.18 -6.05 -6.67
N GLY A 84 0.87 -4.78 -6.42
CA GLY A 84 -0.50 -4.28 -6.45
C GLY A 84 -1.17 -4.42 -7.82
N ALA A 85 -0.44 -4.13 -8.90
CA ALA A 85 -0.92 -4.30 -10.27
C ALA A 85 -1.19 -5.77 -10.61
N VAL A 86 -0.25 -6.67 -10.31
CA VAL A 86 -0.36 -8.11 -10.57
C VAL A 86 -1.55 -8.70 -9.82
N PHE A 87 -1.68 -8.43 -8.52
CA PHE A 87 -2.82 -8.96 -7.76
C PHE A 87 -4.14 -8.33 -8.16
N SER A 88 -4.18 -7.05 -8.53
CA SER A 88 -5.40 -6.43 -9.07
C SER A 88 -5.85 -7.06 -10.38
N TYR A 89 -4.89 -7.43 -11.24
CA TYR A 89 -5.17 -8.17 -12.46
C TYR A 89 -5.70 -9.58 -12.17
N LEU A 90 -5.04 -10.31 -11.25
CA LEU A 90 -5.40 -11.70 -10.90
C LEU A 90 -6.77 -11.82 -10.22
N PHE A 91 -7.14 -10.87 -9.35
CA PHE A 91 -8.42 -10.89 -8.63
C PHE A 91 -9.57 -10.21 -9.38
N ALA A 92 -9.39 -9.96 -10.68
CA ALA A 92 -10.39 -9.32 -11.54
C ALA A 92 -10.95 -8.01 -10.94
N ALA A 93 -10.14 -7.27 -10.18
CA ALA A 93 -10.42 -5.89 -9.78
C ALA A 93 -10.21 -4.92 -10.98
N GLN A 94 -10.63 -5.37 -12.17
CA GLN A 94 -10.43 -4.77 -13.49
C GLN A 94 -11.44 -3.66 -13.81
N SER A 95 -12.17 -3.12 -12.84
CA SER A 95 -13.03 -1.96 -13.07
C SER A 95 -12.19 -0.69 -13.23
N GLY A 96 -11.43 -0.59 -14.32
CA GLY A 96 -10.65 0.56 -14.79
C GLY A 96 -9.84 1.29 -13.72
N VAL A 97 -10.50 2.18 -12.99
CA VAL A 97 -9.97 2.98 -11.87
C VAL A 97 -9.54 2.10 -10.70
N GLY A 98 -10.22 0.98 -10.42
CA GLY A 98 -9.89 0.08 -9.30
C GLY A 98 -8.48 -0.49 -9.37
N PHE A 99 -8.01 -0.83 -10.57
CA PHE A 99 -6.64 -1.29 -10.81
C PHE A 99 -5.59 -0.26 -10.39
N ILE A 100 -5.76 0.99 -10.84
CA ILE A 100 -4.83 2.09 -10.55
C ILE A 100 -4.82 2.38 -9.05
N VAL A 101 -6.01 2.43 -8.44
CA VAL A 101 -6.15 2.67 -7.00
C VAL A 101 -5.44 1.59 -6.20
N ASN A 102 -5.62 0.32 -6.52
CA ASN A 102 -4.98 -0.78 -5.81
C ASN A 102 -3.45 -0.82 -6.00
N ALA A 103 -2.96 -0.46 -7.19
CA ALA A 103 -1.53 -0.34 -7.45
C ALA A 103 -0.90 0.82 -6.66
N LEU A 104 -1.55 1.99 -6.65
CA LEU A 104 -1.12 3.15 -5.85
C LEU A 104 -1.19 2.87 -4.35
N MET A 105 -2.22 2.17 -3.91
CA MET A 105 -2.39 1.73 -2.53
C MET A 105 -1.25 0.77 -2.13
N SER A 106 -0.89 -0.18 -2.99
CA SER A 106 0.22 -1.10 -2.70
C SER A 106 1.59 -0.41 -2.74
N MET A 107 1.76 0.60 -3.60
CA MET A 107 2.95 1.46 -3.62
C MET A 107 3.06 2.30 -2.34
N LEU A 108 1.97 2.97 -1.93
CA LEU A 108 1.93 3.76 -0.71
C LEU A 108 2.17 2.88 0.52
N ALA A 109 1.58 1.69 0.55
CA ALA A 109 1.84 0.70 1.58
C ALA A 109 3.34 0.39 1.68
N ALA A 110 4.04 0.19 0.55
CA ALA A 110 5.50 -0.05 0.52
C ALA A 110 6.29 1.14 1.07
N GLY A 111 5.85 2.37 0.78
CA GLY A 111 6.40 3.59 1.36
C GLY A 111 6.19 3.67 2.87
N LEU A 112 4.98 3.36 3.36
CA LEU A 112 4.66 3.34 4.80
C LEU A 112 5.41 2.23 5.54
N PHE A 113 5.62 1.08 4.90
CA PHE A 113 6.45 0.00 5.42
C PHE A 113 7.89 0.46 5.65
N LEU A 114 8.50 1.11 4.64
CA LEU A 114 9.83 1.70 4.75
C LEU A 114 9.88 2.79 5.83
N PHE A 115 8.86 3.63 5.93
CA PHE A 115 8.74 4.64 6.98
C PHE A 115 8.67 3.99 8.38
N GLY A 116 7.85 2.96 8.55
CA GLY A 116 7.71 2.24 9.82
C GLY A 116 9.00 1.55 10.26
N LEU A 117 9.77 1.00 9.31
CA LEU A 117 11.11 0.47 9.57
C LEU A 117 12.07 1.56 10.06
N ARG A 118 12.06 2.73 9.41
CA ARG A 118 12.93 3.86 9.74
C ARG A 118 12.57 4.51 11.08
N ALA A 119 11.29 4.67 11.36
CA ALA A 119 10.78 5.16 12.65
C ALA A 119 11.09 4.18 13.79
N GLY A 120 11.13 2.87 13.50
CA GLY A 120 11.57 1.84 14.45
C GLY A 120 13.06 1.88 14.77
N HIS A 121 13.90 2.34 13.84
CA HIS A 121 15.35 2.51 14.02
C HIS A 121 15.72 3.74 14.86
N ARG A 122 15.01 4.86 14.69
CA ARG A 122 15.24 6.11 15.47
C ARG A 122 14.88 6.02 16.95
N LYS A 123 14.14 4.98 17.38
CA LYS A 123 13.72 4.80 18.78
C LYS A 123 14.70 3.97 19.62
N THR A 124 15.79 3.50 19.00
CA THR A 124 16.82 2.66 19.63
C THR A 124 18.17 3.37 19.77
N GLU A 125 18.25 4.64 19.37
CA GLU A 125 19.32 5.59 19.74
C GLU A 125 18.83 6.46 20.91
#